data_AF-A0A6N6L391-F1
#
_entry.id   AF-A0A6N6L391-F1
#
_cell.length_a   1.000
_cell.length_b   1.000
_cell.length_c   1.000
_cell.angle_alpha   90.00
_cell.angle_beta   90.00
_cell.angle_gamma   90.00
#
_symmetry.space_group_name_H-M   'P 1'
#
loop_
_entity.id
_entity.type
_entity.pdbx_description
1 polymer ?
#
loop_
_entity_poly.entity_id
_entity_poly.type
_entity_poly.pdbx_seq_one_letter_code
_entity_poly.pdbx_strand_id
1 'polypeptide(L)' 'MTTVTYSIPAIHCGHCTHTVQMEVSDITGVQEVVADMEKQEATITFGDPATEQQIKAVLAEINYPVAE' A
#
# COMPACT_ATOMS: atom_id res chain seq x y z
N MET A 1 5.04 -7.94 -13.57
CA MET A 1 4.54 -8.20 -12.20
C MET A 1 5.70 -7.96 -11.27
N THR A 2 5.50 -7.07 -10.31
CA THR A 2 6.53 -6.42 -9.50
C THR A 2 6.02 -6.40 -8.07
N THR A 3 6.88 -6.75 -7.12
CA THR A 3 6.58 -6.70 -5.69
C THR A 3 7.48 -5.66 -5.06
N VAL A 4 6.88 -4.68 -4.41
CA VAL A 4 7.60 -3.57 -3.76
C VAL A 4 7.13 -3.47 -2.31
N THR A 5 8.07 -3.30 -1.40
CA THR A 5 7.79 -3.03 0.02
C THR A 5 7.96 -1.54 0.28
N TYR A 6 6.95 -0.98 0.93
CA TYR A 6 6.81 0.45 1.19
C TYR A 6 6.75 0.69 2.69
N SER A 7 7.63 1.52 3.23
CA SER A 7 7.55 1.91 4.64
C SER A 7 6.46 2.96 4.81
N ILE A 8 5.51 2.71 5.73
CA ILE A 8 4.36 3.56 6.01
C ILE A 8 4.32 3.82 7.51
N PRO A 9 5.08 4.80 8.02
CA PRO A 9 5.21 5.05 9.45
C PRO A 9 3.87 5.43 10.10
N ALA A 10 2.91 5.97 9.34
CA ALA A 10 1.59 6.34 9.84
C ALA A 10 0.68 5.14 10.21
N ILE A 11 1.05 3.91 9.86
CA ILE A 11 0.28 2.71 10.25
C ILE A 11 0.57 2.38 11.72
N HIS A 12 -0.39 2.68 12.60
CA HIS A 12 -0.30 2.39 14.04
C HIS A 12 -1.47 1.57 14.58
N CYS A 13 -2.46 1.23 13.74
CA CYS A 13 -3.69 0.58 14.18
C CYS A 13 -4.12 -0.53 13.23
N GLY A 14 -4.74 -1.60 13.75
CA GLY A 14 -5.22 -2.70 12.91
C GLY A 14 -6.31 -2.30 11.89
N HIS A 15 -7.05 -1.23 12.17
CA HIS A 15 -7.99 -0.66 11.18
C HIS A 15 -7.27 0.08 10.04
N CYS A 16 -6.06 0.59 10.31
CA CYS A 16 -5.24 1.32 9.36
C CYS A 16 -4.73 0.37 8.27
N THR A 17 -4.20 -0.80 8.66
CA THR A 17 -3.72 -1.83 7.71
C THR A 17 -4.83 -2.38 6.84
N HIS A 18 -6.03 -2.58 7.40
CA HIS A 18 -7.16 -3.09 6.64
C HIS A 18 -7.64 -2.08 5.59
N THR A 19 -7.66 -0.79 5.93
CA THR A 19 -7.99 0.30 5.00
C THR A 19 -6.99 0.35 3.85
N VAL A 20 -5.68 0.36 4.16
CA VAL A 20 -4.62 0.34 3.14
C VAL A 20 -4.77 -0.87 2.20
N GLN A 21 -5.00 -2.06 2.77
CA GLN A 21 -5.18 -3.27 1.96
C GLN A 21 -6.39 -3.16 1.02
N MET A 22 -7.56 -2.73 1.50
CA MET A 22 -8.74 -2.57 0.64
C MET A 22 -8.50 -1.54 -0.46
N GLU A 23 -8.08 -0.33 -0.11
CA GLU A 23 -7.98 0.79 -1.04
C GLU A 23 -6.92 0.55 -2.11
N VAL A 24 -5.78 -0.03 -1.73
CA VAL A 24 -4.71 -0.37 -2.68
C VAL A 24 -5.09 -1.59 -3.53
N SER A 25 -5.81 -2.57 -2.98
CA SER A 25 -6.24 -3.75 -3.75
C SER A 25 -7.29 -3.41 -4.81
N ASP A 26 -8.01 -2.30 -4.66
CA ASP A 26 -8.97 -1.81 -5.66
C ASP A 26 -8.29 -1.24 -6.92
N ILE A 27 -6.99 -0.91 -6.83
CA ILE A 27 -6.22 -0.40 -7.96
C ILE A 27 -6.11 -1.48 -9.04
N THR A 28 -6.56 -1.13 -10.25
CA THR A 28 -6.48 -2.04 -11.41
C THR A 28 -5.04 -2.43 -11.73
N GLY A 29 -4.72 -3.72 -11.63
CA GLY A 29 -3.38 -4.27 -11.84
C GLY A 29 -2.65 -4.61 -10.53
N VAL A 30 -3.15 -4.20 -9.38
CA VAL A 30 -2.72 -4.75 -8.09
C VAL A 30 -3.27 -6.17 -7.94
N GLN A 31 -2.41 -7.08 -7.49
CA GLN A 31 -2.77 -8.48 -7.29
C GLN A 31 -2.73 -8.89 -5.82
N GLU A 32 -1.82 -8.31 -5.04
CA GLU A 32 -1.72 -8.61 -3.62
C GLU A 32 -1.23 -7.39 -2.84
N VAL A 33 -1.80 -7.19 -1.65
CA VAL A 33 -1.40 -6.14 -0.71
C VAL A 33 -1.31 -6.77 0.66
N VAL A 34 -0.15 -6.65 1.30
CA VAL A 34 0.11 -7.14 2.65
C VAL A 34 0.62 -5.98 3.47
N ALA A 35 -0.16 -5.50 4.44
CA ALA A 35 0.22 -4.40 5.31
C ALA A 35 0.55 -4.90 6.72
N ASP A 36 1.77 -4.61 7.18
CA ASP A 36 2.32 -5.00 8.48
C ASP A 36 2.41 -3.77 9.39
N MET A 37 1.52 -3.68 10.40
CA MET A 37 1.59 -2.61 11.41
C MET A 37 2.77 -2.76 12.37
N GLU A 38 3.24 -3.99 12.60
CA GLU A 38 4.39 -4.23 13.49
C GLU A 38 5.69 -3.69 12.90
N LYS A 39 5.84 -3.81 11.58
CA LYS A 39 6.98 -3.28 10.84
C LYS A 39 6.74 -1.87 10.31
N GLN A 40 5.49 -1.41 10.31
CA GLN A 40 5.06 -0.18 9.67
C GLN A 40 5.40 -0.17 8.17
N GLU A 41 5.11 -1.29 7.49
CA GLU A 41 5.43 -1.51 6.08
C GLU A 41 4.21 -2.09 5.34
N ALA A 42 4.14 -1.87 4.03
CA ALA A 42 3.19 -2.53 3.14
C ALA A 42 3.91 -3.12 1.93
N THR A 43 3.79 -4.42 1.75
CA THR A 43 4.28 -5.14 0.57
C THR A 43 3.16 -5.25 -0.45
N ILE A 44 3.39 -4.72 -1.64
CA ILE A 44 2.38 -4.62 -2.69
C ILE A 44 2.91 -5.29 -3.94
N THR A 45 2.17 -6.28 -4.43
CA THR A 45 2.44 -6.95 -5.70
C THR A 45 1.48 -6.44 -6.76
N PHE A 46 2.01 -5.88 -7.82
CA PHE A 46 1.25 -5.25 -8.89
C PHE A 46 1.86 -5.52 -10.27
N GLY A 47 1.09 -5.33 -11.32
CA GLY A 47 1.53 -5.39 -12.71
C GLY A 47 0.75 -4.40 -13.56
N ASP A 48 1.07 -4.31 -14.84
CA ASP A 48 0.37 -3.41 -15.76
C ASP A 48 -1.17 -3.60 -15.68
N PRO A 49 -1.95 -2.51 -15.58
CA PRO A 49 -1.57 -1.09 -15.72
C PRO A 49 -1.21 -0.36 -14.41
N ALA A 50 -1.09 -1.06 -13.27
CA ALA A 50 -0.72 -0.44 -12.00
C ALA A 50 0.74 0.01 -11.99
N THR A 51 1.02 1.10 -11.28
CA THR A 51 2.36 1.69 -11.15
C THR A 51 2.60 2.13 -9.72
N GLU A 52 3.87 2.22 -9.31
CA GLU A 52 4.24 2.73 -7.99
C GLU A 52 3.65 4.11 -7.72
N GLN A 53 3.61 4.98 -8.72
CA GLN A 53 3.07 6.34 -8.56
C GLN A 53 1.57 6.33 -8.21
N GLN A 54 0.77 5.45 -8.83
CA GLN A 54 -0.65 5.29 -8.51
C GLN A 54 -0.84 4.76 -7.09
N ILE A 55 -0.05 3.76 -6.70
CA ILE A 55 -0.08 3.19 -5.35
C ILE A 55 0.25 4.26 -4.30
N LYS A 56 1.35 5.01 -4.50
CA LYS A 56 1.77 6.09 -3.60
C LYS A 56 0.73 7.22 -3.54
N ALA A 57 0.06 7.52 -4.65
CA ALA A 57 -1.00 8.52 -4.68
C ALA A 57 -2.19 8.10 -3.81
N VAL A 58 -2.73 6.90 -4.02
CA VAL A 58 -3.82 6.36 -3.20
C VAL A 58 -3.44 6.34 -1.73
N LEU A 59 -2.26 5.82 -1.39
CA LEU A 59 -1.71 5.82 -0.04
C LEU A 59 -1.67 7.23 0.59
N ALA A 60 -1.27 8.25 -0.16
CA ALA A 60 -1.30 9.64 0.32
C ALA A 60 -2.73 10.18 0.49
N GLU A 61 -3.66 9.85 -0.41
CA GLU A 61 -5.08 10.24 -0.33
C GLU A 61 -5.75 9.68 0.93
N ILE A 62 -5.41 8.45 1.31
CA ILE A 62 -5.92 7.80 2.53
C ILE A 62 -5.12 8.17 3.80
N ASN A 63 -4.25 9.20 3.73
CA ASN A 63 -3.40 9.70 4.83
C ASN A 63 -2.35 8.70 5.35
N TYR A 64 -1.88 7.79 4.49
CA TYR A 64 -0.82 6.82 4.77
C TYR A 64 0.34 6.97 3.78
N PRO A 65 1.00 8.15 3.72
CA PRO A 65 2.09 8.36 2.78
C PRO A 65 3.26 7.40 3.05
N VAL A 66 3.91 7.00 1.97
CA VAL A 66 5.17 6.27 2.03
C VAL A 66 6.29 7.15 2.56
N ALA A 67 7.10 6.60 3.46
CA ALA A 67 8.40 7.16 3.80
C ALA A 67 9.37 6.96 2.63
N GLU A 68 10.08 8.02 2.29
CA GLU A 68 11.09 8.06 1.22
C GLU A 68 12.48 7.68 1.73
#